data_AF-A0A7R9DNL9-F1
#
_entry.id   AF-A0A7R9DNL9-F1
#
_cell.length_a   1.000
_cell.length_b   1.000
_cell.length_c   1.000
_cell.angle_alpha   90.00
_cell.angle_beta   90.00
_cell.angle_gamma   90.00
#
_symmetry.space_group_name_H-M   'P 1'
#
loop_
_entity.id
_entity.type
_entity.pdbx_description
1 polymer ?
#
loop_
_entity_poly.entity_id
_entity_poly.type
_entity_poly.pdbx_seq_one_letter_code
_entity_poly.pdbx_strand_id
1 'polypeptide(L)'
;MVAMENPKDLKKQLVVEFEGEQGIDEGGVSKEFFQLIVEEIFNPDYGMFTFQQETQTVWFNPTSFESNAQFTLIGIVLGLAIYNNIILDIHFPMVVYRKLMGKRGTFWD
;
A
#
# COMPACT_ATOMS: atom_id res chain seq x y z
N MET A 1 16.53 -8.98 -1.40
CA MET A 1 15.34 -8.76 -0.55
C MET A 1 15.53 -9.49 0.77
N VAL A 2 16.02 -8.79 1.81
CA VAL A 2 16.44 -9.40 3.08
C VAL A 2 15.26 -9.62 4.06
N ALA A 3 14.13 -8.92 3.87
CA ALA A 3 13.00 -8.96 4.81
C ALA A 3 12.13 -10.23 4.76
N MET A 4 12.36 -11.15 3.82
CA MET A 4 11.54 -12.37 3.67
C MET A 4 12.10 -13.61 4.39
N GLU A 5 13.33 -13.57 4.93
CA GLU A 5 13.89 -14.73 5.63
C GLU A 5 13.26 -14.96 7.01
N ASN A 6 12.79 -13.90 7.67
CA ASN A 6 12.08 -13.97 8.94
C ASN A 6 10.87 -13.03 8.95
N PRO A 7 9.62 -13.55 8.95
CA PRO A 7 8.41 -12.73 8.97
C PRO A 7 8.31 -11.76 10.15
N LYS A 8 9.08 -11.97 11.23
CA LYS A 8 9.14 -11.04 12.37
C LYS A 8 9.81 -9.72 12.01
N ASP A 9 10.64 -9.69 10.97
CA ASP A 9 11.35 -8.48 10.55
C ASP A 9 10.41 -7.43 9.95
N LEU A 10 9.27 -7.84 9.40
CA LEU A 10 8.20 -6.93 8.96
C LEU A 10 7.54 -6.15 10.10
N LYS A 11 7.85 -6.48 11.36
CA LYS A 11 7.35 -5.77 12.56
C LYS A 11 8.41 -4.89 13.22
N LYS A 12 9.62 -4.82 12.66
CA LYS A 12 10.66 -3.88 13.08
C LYS A 12 10.35 -2.50 12.50
N GLN A 13 10.99 -1.47 13.05
CA GLN A 13 10.97 -0.14 12.44
C GLN A 13 11.52 -0.22 11.01
N LEU A 14 10.78 0.35 10.06
CA LEU A 14 11.22 0.47 8.68
C LEU A 14 12.35 1.49 8.62
N VAL A 15 13.41 1.14 7.89
CA VAL A 15 14.50 2.04 7.51
C VAL A 15 14.61 1.93 6.01
N VAL A 16 14.52 3.07 5.32
CA VAL A 16 14.63 3.13 3.86
C VAL A 16 15.95 3.79 3.47
N GLU A 17 16.60 3.23 2.46
CA GLU A 17 17.80 3.78 1.83
C GLU A 17 17.57 3.77 0.32
N PHE A 18 17.64 4.94 -0.31
CA PHE A 18 17.59 5.06 -1.77
C PHE A 18 18.98 4.84 -2.35
N GLU A 19 19.08 3.99 -3.37
CA GLU A 19 20.37 3.66 -3.98
C GLU A 19 21.02 4.90 -4.60
N GLY A 20 22.25 5.20 -4.16
CA GLY A 20 23.00 6.36 -4.65
C GLY A 20 22.70 7.68 -3.95
N GLU A 21 21.78 7.71 -2.97
CA GLU A 21 21.49 8.89 -2.18
C GLU A 21 22.18 8.86 -0.81
N GLN A 22 22.75 9.98 -0.39
CA GLN A 22 23.31 10.12 0.95
C GLN A 22 22.22 10.59 1.91
N GLY A 23 21.86 9.75 2.88
CA GLY A 23 20.89 10.11 3.90
C GLY A 23 20.78 9.06 5.00
N ILE A 24 20.47 9.50 6.21
CA ILE A 24 20.05 8.62 7.31
C ILE A 24 18.55 8.81 7.46
N ASP A 25 17.80 7.72 7.48
CA ASP A 25 16.35 7.78 7.65
C ASP A 25 15.97 8.10 9.09
N GLU A 26 15.72 9.39 9.36
CA GLU A 26 15.11 9.87 10.60
C GLU A 26 13.56 9.92 10.49
N GLY A 27 12.99 9.21 9.52
CA GLY A 27 11.56 9.14 9.21
C GLY A 27 11.14 9.90 7.96
N GLY A 28 11.96 10.84 7.48
CA GLY A 28 11.72 11.59 6.25
C GLY A 28 11.77 10.71 5.00
N VAL A 29 12.81 9.88 4.90
CA VAL A 29 13.03 8.99 3.75
C VAL A 29 11.96 7.91 3.71
N SER A 30 11.61 7.32 4.87
CA SER A 30 10.48 6.40 4.97
C SER A 30 9.17 7.05 4.50
N LYS A 31 8.90 8.30 4.88
CA LYS A 31 7.68 9.01 4.46
C LYS A 31 7.64 9.22 2.95
N GLU A 32 8.74 9.67 2.36
CA GLU A 32 8.88 9.84 0.91
C GLU A 32 8.67 8.51 0.17
N PHE A 33 9.30 7.43 0.65
CA PHE A 33 9.09 6.09 0.12
C PHE A 33 7.61 5.69 0.06
N PHE A 34 6.86 5.90 1.14
CA PHE A 34 5.43 5.60 1.14
C PHE A 34 4.63 6.51 0.19
N GLN A 35 5.00 7.78 0.05
CA GLN A 35 4.34 8.69 -0.88
C GLN A 35 4.53 8.25 -2.33
N LEU A 36 5.78 7.95 -2.73
CA LEU A 36 6.11 7.47 -4.08
C LEU A 36 5.39 6.16 -4.40
N ILE A 37 5.37 5.22 -3.45
CA ILE A 37 4.69 3.94 -3.63
C ILE A 37 3.17 4.13 -3.80
N VAL A 38 2.54 4.98 -2.97
CA VAL A 38 1.10 5.26 -3.08
C VAL A 38 0.75 5.91 -4.41
N GLU A 39 1.56 6.88 -4.86
CA GLU A 39 1.37 7.53 -6.16
C GLU A 39 1.42 6.53 -7.31
N GLU A 40 2.42 5.65 -7.33
CA GLU A 40 2.57 4.65 -8.39
C GLU A 40 1.45 3.60 -8.39
N ILE A 41 1.03 3.13 -7.21
CA ILE A 41 -0.02 2.10 -7.10
C ILE A 41 -1.37 2.58 -7.64
N PHE A 42 -1.69 3.86 -7.39
CA PHE A 42 -2.97 4.44 -7.83
C PHE A 42 -2.85 5.16 -9.18
N ASN A 43 -1.69 5.11 -9.82
CA ASN A 43 -1.53 5.54 -11.21
C ASN A 43 -2.39 4.64 -12.13
N PRO A 44 -3.31 5.23 -12.92
CA PRO A 44 -4.10 4.47 -13.90
C PRO A 44 -3.27 3.64 -14.88
N ASP A 45 -2.04 4.10 -15.20
CA ASP A 45 -1.13 3.40 -16.10
C ASP A 45 -0.66 2.04 -15.52
N TYR A 46 -0.60 1.92 -14.19
CA TYR A 46 -0.27 0.67 -13.50
C TYR A 46 -1.44 -0.32 -13.51
N GLY A 47 -2.67 0.16 -13.74
CA GLY A 47 -3.84 -0.68 -14.02
C GLY A 47 -4.33 -1.54 -12.85
N MET A 48 -3.86 -1.35 -11.62
CA MET A 48 -4.26 -2.15 -10.46
C MET A 48 -5.56 -1.71 -9.82
N PHE A 49 -5.83 -0.39 -9.84
CA PHE A 49 -7.02 0.22 -9.27
C PHE A 49 -7.68 1.17 -10.28
N THR A 50 -8.98 1.39 -10.12
CA THR A 50 -9.73 2.40 -10.85
C THR A 50 -10.20 3.48 -9.89
N PHE A 51 -10.08 4.73 -10.30
CA PHE A 51 -10.59 5.87 -9.54
C PHE A 51 -12.05 6.14 -9.89
N GLN A 52 -12.91 6.15 -8.86
CA GLN A 52 -14.33 6.48 -9.00
C GLN A 52 -14.55 7.95 -8.68
N GLN A 53 -14.88 8.73 -9.72
CA GLN A 53 -15.06 10.18 -9.59
C GLN A 53 -16.20 10.57 -8.65
N GLU A 54 -17.30 9.81 -8.63
CA GLU A 54 -18.49 10.15 -7.83
C GLU A 54 -18.22 10.09 -6.32
N THR A 55 -17.46 9.09 -5.89
CA THR A 55 -17.16 8.85 -4.47
C THR A 55 -15.77 9.34 -4.06
N GLN A 56 -14.93 9.75 -5.02
CA GLN A 56 -13.52 10.07 -4.82
C GLN A 56 -12.75 8.91 -4.15
N THR A 57 -13.10 7.67 -4.51
CA THR A 57 -12.48 6.46 -3.96
C THR A 57 -11.83 5.61 -5.04
N VAL A 58 -10.86 4.79 -4.66
CA VAL A 58 -10.21 3.80 -5.53
C VAL A 58 -10.77 2.39 -5.29
N TRP A 59 -10.94 1.63 -6.36
CA TRP A 59 -11.41 0.23 -6.32
C TRP A 59 -10.49 -0.69 -7.11
N PHE A 60 -10.45 -1.98 -6.75
CA PHE A 60 -9.65 -2.97 -7.46
C PHE A 60 -10.10 -3.08 -8.92
N ASN A 61 -9.14 -3.03 -9.86
CA ASN A 61 -9.43 -3.24 -11.27
C ASN A 61 -9.65 -4.75 -11.54
N PRO A 62 -10.88 -5.20 -11.87
CA PRO A 62 -11.17 -6.62 -12.11
C PRO A 62 -10.49 -7.16 -13.38
N THR A 63 -10.02 -6.29 -14.27
CA THR A 63 -9.30 -6.65 -15.50
C THR A 63 -7.82 -6.28 -15.42
N SER A 64 -7.27 -6.11 -14.22
CA SER A 64 -5.83 -5.89 -14.02
C SER A 64 -5.03 -7.05 -14.62
N PHE A 65 -3.99 -6.73 -15.39
CA PHE A 65 -2.99 -7.69 -15.86
C PHE A 65 -1.83 -7.89 -14.88
N GLU A 66 -1.75 -7.06 -13.84
CA GLU A 66 -0.75 -7.20 -12.78
C GLU A 66 -0.96 -8.49 -11.97
N SER A 67 0.13 -9.03 -11.43
CA SER A 67 0.10 -10.31 -10.74
C SER A 67 -0.36 -10.19 -9.28
N ASN A 68 -0.71 -11.33 -8.68
CA ASN A 68 -1.01 -11.41 -7.25
C ASN A 68 0.15 -10.93 -6.36
N ALA A 69 1.38 -10.95 -6.86
CA ALA A 69 2.55 -10.47 -6.12
C ALA A 69 2.48 -8.95 -5.87
N GLN A 70 2.02 -8.16 -6.84
CA GLN A 70 1.85 -6.71 -6.69
C GLN A 70 0.77 -6.40 -5.65
N PHE A 71 -0.38 -7.08 -5.70
CA PHE A 71 -1.41 -6.91 -4.67
C PHE A 71 -0.93 -7.32 -3.28
N THR A 72 -0.08 -8.35 -3.20
CA THR A 72 0.56 -8.76 -1.95
C THR A 72 1.51 -7.67 -1.45
N LEU A 73 2.34 -7.10 -2.33
CA LEU A 73 3.26 -6.02 -2.01
C LEU A 73 2.51 -4.81 -1.45
N ILE A 74 1.42 -4.39 -2.07
CA ILE A 74 0.58 -3.29 -1.59
C ILE A 74 0.04 -3.60 -0.19
N GLY A 75 -0.47 -4.81 0.03
CA GLY A 75 -0.93 -5.24 1.34
C GLY A 75 0.16 -5.16 2.41
N ILE A 76 1.40 -5.53 2.06
CA ILE A 76 2.56 -5.40 2.94
C ILE A 76 2.86 -3.93 3.23
N VAL A 77 2.89 -3.07 2.21
CA VAL A 77 3.15 -1.63 2.35
C VAL A 77 2.10 -0.97 3.26
N LEU A 78 0.81 -1.26 3.05
CA LEU A 78 -0.27 -0.78 3.92
C LEU A 78 -0.04 -1.22 5.37
N GLY A 79 0.37 -2.48 5.58
CA GLY A 79 0.71 -3.01 6.89
C GLY A 79 1.90 -2.28 7.52
N LEU A 80 2.98 -2.09 6.77
CA LEU A 80 4.18 -1.40 7.23
C LEU A 80 3.88 0.04 7.63
N ALA A 81 3.05 0.75 6.88
CA ALA A 81 2.65 2.12 7.23
C ALA A 81 1.92 2.17 8.60
N ILE A 82 0.99 1.22 8.84
CA ILE A 82 0.31 1.09 10.13
C ILE A 82 1.31 0.81 11.26
N TYR A 83 2.23 -0.14 11.07
CA TYR A 83 3.23 -0.50 12.09
C TYR A 83 4.22 0.64 12.39
N ASN A 84 4.50 1.52 11.42
CA ASN A 84 5.43 2.63 11.56
C ASN A 84 4.74 3.97 11.88
N ASN A 85 3.43 3.98 12.20
CA ASN A 85 2.62 5.17 12.47
C ASN A 85 2.66 6.21 11.32
N ILE A 86 2.70 5.74 10.08
CA ILE A 86 2.68 6.57 8.88
C ILE A 86 1.27 6.56 8.31
N ILE A 87 0.69 7.76 8.18
CA ILE A 87 -0.62 7.94 7.55
C ILE A 87 -0.40 7.99 6.03
N LEU A 88 -1.12 7.14 5.32
CA LEU A 88 -1.14 7.11 3.86
C LEU A 88 -2.38 7.83 3.34
N ASP A 89 -2.22 8.58 2.25
CA ASP A 89 -3.32 9.27 1.59
C ASP A 89 -4.05 8.33 0.62
N ILE A 90 -4.85 7.41 1.19
CA ILE A 90 -5.52 6.34 0.43
C ILE A 90 -7.02 6.36 0.69
N HIS A 91 -7.77 6.43 -0.40
CA HIS A 91 -9.22 6.61 -0.37
C HIS A 91 -9.95 5.32 -0.77
N PHE A 92 -9.91 4.29 0.08
CA PHE A 92 -10.71 3.08 -0.16
C PHE A 92 -12.15 3.25 0.32
N PRO A 93 -13.15 2.62 -0.36
CA PRO A 93 -14.48 2.50 0.20
C PRO A 93 -14.47 1.60 1.44
N MET A 94 -15.43 1.81 2.36
CA MET A 94 -15.48 1.11 3.65
C MET A 94 -15.46 -0.41 3.56
N VAL A 95 -15.97 -0.96 2.46
CA VAL A 95 -15.99 -2.40 2.17
C VAL A 95 -14.59 -3.01 2.11
N VAL A 96 -13.55 -2.27 1.69
CA VAL A 96 -12.17 -2.77 1.65
C VAL A 96 -11.69 -3.08 3.06
N TYR A 97 -11.88 -2.15 4.01
CA TYR A 97 -11.50 -2.36 5.40
C TYR A 97 -12.30 -3.50 6.04
N ARG A 98 -13.59 -3.63 5.71
CA ARG A 98 -14.39 -4.78 6.16
C ARG A 98 -13.84 -6.11 5.63
N LYS A 99 -13.40 -6.16 4.37
CA LYS A 99 -12.76 -7.33 3.76
C LYS A 99 -11.42 -7.68 4.41
N LEU A 100 -10.60 -6.68 4.76
CA LEU A 100 -9.36 -6.88 5.51
C LEU A 100 -9.60 -7.51 6.89
N MET A 101 -10.77 -7.23 7.51
CA MET A 101 -11.21 -7.88 8.75
C MET A 101 -11.87 -9.25 8.56
N GLY A 102 -11.79 -9.84 7.36
CA GLY A 102 -12.39 -11.14 7.05
C GLY A 102 -13.90 -11.12 6.80
N LYS A 103 -14.53 -9.95 6.66
CA LYS A 103 -15.97 -9.84 6.36
C LYS A 103 -16.21 -9.83 4.85
N ARG A 104 -17.34 -10.37 4.40
CA ARG A 104 -17.76 -10.28 2.99
C ARG A 104 -18.44 -8.95 2.71
N GLY A 105 -18.31 -8.49 1.46
CA GLY A 105 -19.14 -7.42 0.92
C GLY A 105 -20.61 -7.82 0.87
N THR A 106 -21.49 -6.84 0.94
CA THR A 106 -22.95 -6.95 0.99
C THR A 106 -23.55 -5.94 0.02
N PHE A 107 -24.86 -6.00 -0.20
CA PHE A 107 -25.55 -5.06 -1.09
C PHE A 107 -25.48 -3.59 -0.64
N TRP A 108 -25.27 -3.35 0.66
CA TRP A 108 -25.22 -2.01 1.25
C TRP A 108 -23.83 -1.41 1.32
N ASP A 109 -22.81 -2.18 0.92
CA ASP A 109 -21.43 -1.75 0.80
C ASP A 109 -21.18 -1.05 -0.54
#